data_AF-A0A8J9ZK15-F1
#
_entry.id   AF-A0A8J9ZK15-F1
#
_cell.length_a   1.000
_cell.length_b   1.000
_cell.length_c   1.000
_cell.angle_alpha   90.00
_cell.angle_beta   90.00
_cell.angle_gamma   90.00
#
_symmetry.space_group_name_H-M   'P 1'
#
loop_
_entity.id
_entity.type
_entity.pdbx_description
1 polymer ?
#
loop_
_entity_poly.entity_id
_entity_poly.type
_entity_poly.pdbx_seq_one_letter_code
_entity_poly.pdbx_strand_id
1 'polypeptide(L)'
;MSVFTSLTLFCSLVVLGATQRAPDQEERPLKSEIPVEIKRLLRNVTSYEELKSAFNLDIFTAEDDRFSLTGPPPCIPREMPVPVPVDAEPNVVLWPSCVSVARCGGCCNSDLYECQASRSSSQVFSILKLFYEPGNPTSQPFNNAFDQVQVERHDQCACVCKNKHLCDLRTHFFDDNTCECVCRRRRGCAFGAVSDDCNRQCSSGWKLDVDSCQCRLDGRALFGSLGRR
;
A
#
# COMPACT_ATOMS: atom_id res chain seq x y z
N MET A 1 -1.98 -23.66 -87.83
CA MET A 1 -1.59 -22.40 -88.48
C MET A 1 -1.50 -21.33 -87.41
N SER A 2 -0.42 -20.55 -87.44
CA SER A 2 -0.12 -19.36 -86.65
C SER A 2 0.07 -19.46 -85.12
N VAL A 3 1.36 -19.50 -84.76
CA VAL A 3 2.05 -18.68 -83.74
C VAL A 3 1.21 -17.69 -82.93
N PHE A 4 1.34 -17.77 -81.59
CA PHE A 4 1.91 -16.71 -80.71
C PHE A 4 1.66 -17.13 -79.24
N THR A 5 2.67 -17.67 -78.56
CA THR A 5 2.63 -17.87 -77.11
C THR A 5 3.96 -17.48 -76.45
N SER A 6 3.88 -16.32 -75.80
CA SER A 6 4.59 -15.82 -74.63
C SER A 6 5.50 -16.81 -73.88
N LEU A 7 6.77 -16.45 -73.68
CA LEU A 7 7.62 -17.05 -72.65
C LEU A 7 8.48 -16.00 -71.93
N THR A 8 8.11 -15.81 -70.65
CA THR A 8 8.98 -15.75 -69.47
C THR A 8 9.90 -14.55 -69.26
N LEU A 9 9.38 -13.56 -68.52
CA LEU A 9 10.19 -12.67 -67.68
C LEU A 9 10.56 -13.41 -66.37
N PHE A 10 11.85 -13.40 -66.06
CA PHE A 10 12.44 -13.93 -64.84
C PHE A 10 11.88 -13.24 -63.59
N CYS A 11 11.25 -14.00 -62.71
CA CYS A 11 10.89 -13.58 -61.36
C CYS A 11 12.02 -13.99 -60.40
N SER A 12 12.97 -13.09 -60.18
CA SER A 12 13.96 -13.24 -59.10
C SER A 12 13.40 -12.57 -57.86
N LEU A 13 12.93 -13.40 -56.92
CA LEU A 13 12.56 -13.01 -55.56
C LEU A 13 13.79 -12.49 -54.82
N VAL A 14 13.88 -11.17 -54.64
CA VAL A 14 14.79 -10.56 -53.67
C VAL A 14 14.08 -10.55 -52.32
N VAL A 15 14.50 -11.45 -51.43
CA VAL A 15 14.06 -11.49 -50.03
C VAL A 15 14.67 -10.27 -49.33
N LEU A 16 13.86 -9.24 -49.09
CA LEU A 16 14.18 -8.13 -48.19
C LEU A 16 14.19 -8.67 -46.76
N GLY A 17 15.37 -9.00 -46.25
CA GLY A 17 15.60 -9.25 -44.84
C GLY A 17 15.41 -7.97 -44.05
N ALA A 18 14.21 -7.77 -43.50
CA ALA A 18 13.96 -6.76 -42.49
C ALA A 18 14.69 -7.17 -41.20
N THR A 19 15.84 -6.57 -40.93
CA THR A 19 16.47 -6.61 -39.62
C THR A 19 15.58 -5.80 -38.68
N GLN A 20 14.73 -6.50 -37.92
CA GLN A 20 14.05 -5.88 -36.79
C GLN A 20 15.13 -5.57 -35.74
N ARG A 21 15.56 -4.30 -35.74
CA ARG A 21 16.28 -3.72 -34.61
C ARG A 21 15.39 -3.88 -33.40
N ALA A 22 15.86 -4.63 -32.40
CA ALA A 22 15.26 -4.67 -31.09
C ALA A 22 15.12 -3.21 -30.58
N PRO A 23 13.99 -2.82 -29.98
CA PRO A 23 13.91 -1.52 -29.34
C PRO A 23 14.95 -1.51 -28.21
N ASP A 24 15.89 -0.58 -28.34
CA ASP A 24 16.88 -0.27 -27.31
C ASP A 24 16.18 -0.08 -25.98
N GLN A 25 16.84 -0.58 -24.94
CA GLN A 25 16.37 -0.56 -23.57
C GLN A 25 15.74 0.78 -23.21
N GLU A 26 14.48 0.74 -22.80
CA GLU A 26 13.87 1.81 -22.06
C GLU A 26 14.73 2.00 -20.79
N GLU A 27 15.63 2.98 -20.82
CA GLU A 27 16.30 3.51 -19.65
C GLU A 27 15.20 4.00 -18.70
N ARG A 28 14.68 3.08 -17.89
CA ARG A 28 13.82 3.39 -16.76
C ARG A 28 14.57 4.46 -15.97
N PRO A 29 14.06 5.70 -15.87
CA PRO A 29 14.76 6.75 -15.16
C PRO A 29 15.10 6.20 -13.78
N LEU A 30 16.36 6.36 -13.38
CA LEU A 30 16.81 6.03 -12.03
C LEU A 30 15.94 6.83 -11.08
N LYS A 31 14.83 6.23 -10.64
CA LYS A 31 13.90 6.82 -9.71
C LYS A 31 14.69 6.96 -8.43
N SER A 32 15.19 8.16 -8.17
CA SER A 32 15.80 8.47 -6.89
C SER A 32 14.69 8.34 -5.85
N GLU A 33 14.71 7.22 -5.13
CA GLU A 33 13.79 7.01 -4.02
C GLU A 33 14.29 7.83 -2.82
N ILE A 34 13.36 8.52 -2.17
CA ILE A 34 13.66 9.27 -0.94
C ILE A 34 14.10 8.27 0.14
N PRO A 35 15.28 8.45 0.78
CA PRO A 35 15.73 7.59 1.87
C PRO A 35 14.70 7.46 3.00
N VAL A 36 14.65 6.29 3.64
CA VAL A 36 13.67 5.96 4.69
C VAL A 36 13.78 6.93 5.88
N GLU A 37 14.99 7.38 6.20
CA GLU A 37 15.26 8.34 7.27
C GLU A 37 14.54 9.67 7.02
N ILE A 38 14.54 10.15 5.77
CA ILE A 38 13.85 11.37 5.36
C ILE A 38 12.32 11.16 5.42
N LYS A 39 11.84 10.02 4.91
CA LYS A 39 10.42 9.65 4.99
C LYS A 39 9.91 9.59 6.43
N ARG A 40 10.75 9.14 7.36
CA ARG A 40 10.44 9.12 8.80
C ARG A 40 10.35 10.52 9.40
N LEU A 41 11.26 11.42 9.04
CA LEU A 41 11.21 12.82 9.51
C LEU A 41 9.91 13.51 9.06
N LEU A 42 9.47 13.24 7.83
CA LEU A 42 8.23 13.79 7.27
C LEU A 42 6.98 13.38 8.07
N ARG A 43 6.98 12.21 8.73
CA ARG A 43 5.82 11.69 9.48
C ARG A 43 5.24 12.67 10.50
N ASN A 44 6.11 13.44 11.17
CA ASN A 44 5.72 14.30 12.28
C ASN A 44 5.51 15.76 11.88
N VAL A 45 5.80 16.12 10.62
CA VAL A 45 5.61 17.47 10.12
C VAL A 45 4.11 17.69 9.87
N THR A 46 3.55 18.81 10.34
CA THR A 46 2.13 19.14 10.22
C THR A 46 1.90 20.53 9.62
N SER A 47 2.95 21.34 9.53
CA SER A 47 2.91 22.69 8.97
C SER A 47 4.10 22.97 8.06
N TYR A 48 3.98 24.01 7.24
CA TYR A 48 5.08 24.49 6.41
C TYR A 48 6.29 24.94 7.24
N GLU A 49 6.07 25.61 8.38
CA GLU A 49 7.15 26.04 9.26
C GLU A 49 7.92 24.86 9.86
N GLU A 50 7.21 23.79 10.25
CA GLU A 50 7.84 22.54 10.69
C GLU A 50 8.63 21.89 9.56
N LEU A 51 8.13 21.92 8.33
CA LEU A 51 8.85 21.40 7.16
C LEU A 51 10.14 22.18 6.90
N LYS A 52 10.05 23.50 6.91
CA LYS A 52 11.19 24.42 6.71
C LYS A 52 12.26 24.18 7.76
N SER A 53 11.84 24.07 9.02
CA SER A 53 12.73 23.78 10.14
C SER A 53 13.36 22.38 10.04
N ALA A 54 12.57 21.35 9.72
CA ALA A 54 13.04 19.96 9.65
C ALA A 54 14.11 19.72 8.58
N PHE A 55 14.06 20.47 7.47
CA PHE A 55 14.98 20.32 6.34
C PHE A 55 15.93 21.51 6.14
N ASN A 56 15.95 22.47 7.07
CA ASN A 56 16.73 23.71 6.98
C ASN A 56 16.59 24.36 5.59
N LEU A 57 15.34 24.53 5.14
CA LEU A 57 15.06 25.04 3.80
C LEU A 57 15.16 26.57 3.79
N ASP A 58 16.13 27.09 3.04
CA ASP A 58 16.24 28.52 2.73
C ASP A 58 15.33 28.88 1.55
N ILE A 59 14.01 28.68 1.73
CA ILE A 59 13.03 29.16 0.76
C ILE A 59 12.83 30.65 1.04
N PHE A 60 13.08 31.47 0.01
CA PHE A 60 12.97 32.94 0.02
C PHE A 60 11.78 33.42 0.84
N THR A 61 12.01 34.47 1.61
CA THR A 61 11.00 35.17 2.41
C THR A 61 9.74 35.40 1.60
N ALA A 62 8.61 35.01 2.18
CA ALA A 62 7.28 35.28 1.67
C ALA A 62 7.10 36.80 1.46
N GLU A 63 7.38 37.27 0.25
CA GLU A 63 6.86 38.53 -0.29
C GLU A 63 5.97 38.29 -1.52
N ASP A 64 5.79 37.03 -1.93
CA ASP A 64 4.76 36.67 -2.90
C ASP A 64 3.54 36.09 -2.16
N ASP A 65 2.72 36.98 -1.60
CA ASP A 65 1.41 36.72 -0.97
C ASP A 65 0.42 35.94 -1.88
N ARG A 66 0.85 35.57 -3.09
CA ARG A 66 0.09 34.85 -4.11
C ARG A 66 0.07 33.34 -3.90
N PHE A 67 0.90 32.77 -3.02
CA PHE A 67 0.88 31.35 -2.67
C PHE A 67 0.67 31.15 -1.17
N SER A 68 -0.60 31.06 -0.75
CA SER A 68 -0.91 30.46 0.54
C SER A 68 -0.63 28.96 0.43
N LEU A 69 0.54 28.53 0.92
CA LEU A 69 0.87 27.11 1.02
C LEU A 69 -0.04 26.49 2.09
N THR A 70 -1.12 25.87 1.64
CA THR A 70 -2.00 25.09 2.52
C THR A 70 -1.30 23.78 2.84
N GLY A 71 -1.05 23.56 4.13
CA GLY A 71 -0.58 22.26 4.62
C GLY A 71 -1.61 21.16 4.34
N PRO A 72 -1.19 19.90 4.26
CA PRO A 72 -2.12 18.80 4.11
C PRO A 72 -3.06 18.71 5.32
N PRO A 73 -4.31 18.25 5.15
CA PRO A 73 -5.24 18.11 6.25
C PRO A 73 -4.67 17.14 7.30
N PRO A 74 -4.62 17.51 8.59
CA PRO A 74 -4.02 16.66 9.61
C PRO A 74 -4.82 15.36 9.81
N CYS A 75 -4.12 14.28 10.16
CA CYS A 75 -4.69 12.98 10.52
C CYS A 75 -5.37 13.06 11.90
N ILE A 76 -6.68 13.32 11.90
CA ILE A 76 -7.50 13.49 13.11
C ILE A 76 -8.88 12.84 12.93
N PRO A 77 -9.62 12.56 14.01
CA PRO A 77 -11.01 12.14 13.91
C PRO A 77 -11.87 13.24 13.27
N ARG A 78 -12.70 12.86 12.29
CA ARG A 78 -13.62 13.74 11.55
C ARG A 78 -14.98 13.08 11.47
N GLU A 79 -16.03 13.86 11.66
CA GLU A 79 -17.42 13.38 11.49
C GLU A 79 -17.66 13.02 10.03
N MET A 80 -18.07 11.77 9.79
CA MET A 80 -18.42 11.29 8.46
C MET A 80 -19.63 10.33 8.52
N PRO A 81 -20.42 10.24 7.43
CA PRO A 81 -21.51 9.28 7.36
C PRO A 81 -20.97 7.86 7.24
N VAL A 82 -21.45 6.97 8.10
CA VAL A 82 -21.17 5.53 8.07
C VAL A 82 -22.49 4.78 7.88
N PRO A 83 -22.59 3.86 6.89
CA PRO A 83 -23.79 3.06 6.72
C PRO A 83 -24.04 2.20 7.96
N VAL A 84 -25.29 2.11 8.39
CA VAL A 84 -25.69 1.21 9.47
C VAL A 84 -25.48 -0.24 9.00
N PRO A 85 -24.79 -1.10 9.77
CA PRO A 85 -24.61 -2.50 9.40
C PRO A 85 -25.97 -3.18 9.24
N VAL A 86 -26.19 -3.83 8.11
CA VAL A 86 -27.47 -4.47 7.77
C VAL A 86 -27.31 -5.98 7.88
N ASP A 87 -28.16 -6.63 8.66
CA ASP A 87 -28.53 -8.02 8.42
C ASP A 87 -29.51 -8.00 7.25
N ALA A 88 -29.05 -8.44 6.07
CA ALA A 88 -29.65 -8.18 4.76
C ALA A 88 -31.02 -8.86 4.54
N GLU A 89 -32.04 -8.38 5.24
CA GLU A 89 -33.43 -8.77 5.01
C GLU A 89 -34.07 -7.87 3.95
N PRO A 90 -34.50 -8.41 2.79
CA PRO A 90 -34.97 -7.61 1.65
C PRO A 90 -36.28 -6.87 1.92
N ASN A 91 -37.02 -7.24 2.97
CA ASN A 91 -38.28 -6.64 3.40
C ASN A 91 -38.10 -5.61 4.53
N VAL A 92 -36.86 -5.23 4.89
CA VAL A 92 -36.58 -4.29 5.98
C VAL A 92 -36.00 -2.99 5.46
N VAL A 93 -36.61 -1.87 5.86
CA VAL A 93 -36.09 -0.51 5.63
C VAL A 93 -35.58 0.05 6.95
N LEU A 94 -34.33 0.53 6.96
CA LEU A 94 -33.72 1.18 8.13
C LEU A 94 -33.84 2.71 8.02
N TRP A 95 -34.25 3.35 9.11
CA TRP A 95 -34.25 4.81 9.23
C TRP A 95 -33.56 5.29 10.52
N PRO A 96 -32.50 6.10 10.43
CA PRO A 96 -31.76 6.45 9.21
C PRO A 96 -30.94 5.25 8.67
N SER A 97 -30.58 5.28 7.38
CA SER A 97 -29.72 4.24 6.76
C SER A 97 -28.23 4.44 7.02
N CYS A 98 -27.82 5.64 7.43
CA CYS A 98 -26.47 5.98 7.83
C CYS A 98 -26.48 6.88 9.07
N VAL A 99 -25.38 6.85 9.82
CA VAL A 99 -25.19 7.65 11.04
C VAL A 99 -23.89 8.45 10.94
N SER A 100 -23.85 9.62 11.57
CA SER A 100 -22.62 10.42 11.67
C SER A 100 -21.76 9.88 12.81
N VAL A 101 -20.54 9.46 12.49
CA VAL A 101 -19.57 8.96 13.47
C VAL A 101 -18.18 9.51 13.15
N ALA A 102 -17.43 9.84 14.19
CA ALA A 102 -16.03 10.22 14.05
C ALA A 102 -15.18 9.05 13.50
N ARG A 103 -14.51 9.26 12.37
CA ARG A 103 -13.53 8.35 11.77
C ARG A 103 -12.24 9.08 11.46
N CYS A 104 -11.14 8.35 11.39
CA CYS A 104 -9.84 8.94 11.09
C CYS A 104 -9.78 9.38 9.64
N GLY A 105 -9.40 10.63 9.42
CA GLY A 105 -9.24 11.20 8.10
C GLY A 105 -8.17 12.29 8.09
N GLY A 106 -7.64 12.57 6.90
CA GLY A 106 -6.49 13.45 6.71
C GLY A 106 -5.33 12.69 6.06
N CYS A 107 -4.15 13.29 6.09
CA CYS A 107 -2.99 12.81 5.35
C CYS A 107 -1.79 12.60 6.27
N CYS A 108 -0.87 11.76 5.80
CA CYS A 108 0.49 11.59 6.33
C CYS A 108 1.47 11.98 5.23
N ASN A 109 2.56 12.69 5.56
CA ASN A 109 3.47 13.27 4.55
C ASN A 109 4.43 12.26 3.90
N SER A 110 4.27 10.97 4.16
CA SER A 110 5.04 9.92 3.51
C SER A 110 4.14 8.77 3.11
N ASP A 111 4.44 8.21 1.95
CA ASP A 111 3.83 7.02 1.36
C ASP A 111 3.94 5.77 2.25
N LEU A 112 4.88 5.72 3.20
CA LEU A 112 5.04 4.62 4.15
C LEU A 112 3.93 4.55 5.20
N TYR A 113 3.27 5.68 5.47
CA TYR A 113 2.30 5.82 6.55
C TYR A 113 0.89 6.03 6.02
N GLU A 114 -0.09 5.58 6.79
CA GLU A 114 -1.51 5.86 6.60
C GLU A 114 -2.18 6.27 7.90
N CYS A 115 -3.25 7.05 7.78
CA CYS A 115 -3.99 7.55 8.93
C CYS A 115 -4.95 6.47 9.43
N GLN A 116 -4.67 5.90 10.60
CA GLN A 116 -5.52 4.89 11.24
C GLN A 116 -5.91 5.30 12.66
N ALA A 117 -6.92 4.63 13.21
CA ALA A 117 -7.30 4.77 14.61
C ALA A 117 -6.19 4.21 15.52
N SER A 118 -5.72 5.04 16.45
CA SER A 118 -4.89 4.57 17.57
C SER A 118 -5.76 4.18 18.77
N ARG A 119 -6.97 4.73 18.87
CA ARG A 119 -7.96 4.40 19.89
C ARG A 119 -9.37 4.49 19.29
N SER A 120 -10.18 3.47 19.56
CA SER A 120 -11.58 3.42 19.16
C SER A 120 -12.48 3.12 20.36
N SER A 121 -13.73 3.58 20.28
CA SER A 121 -14.83 3.31 21.20
C SER A 121 -16.07 2.88 20.42
N SER A 122 -17.05 2.26 21.08
CA SER A 122 -18.35 1.94 20.46
C SER A 122 -19.35 3.04 20.76
N GLN A 123 -20.05 3.53 19.74
CA GLN A 123 -21.16 4.46 19.88
C GLN A 123 -22.48 3.76 19.50
N VAL A 124 -23.49 3.91 20.35
CA VAL A 124 -24.80 3.27 20.15
C VAL A 124 -25.75 4.24 19.44
N PHE A 125 -26.43 3.76 18.41
CA PHE A 125 -27.49 4.49 17.71
C PHE A 125 -28.80 3.72 17.77
N SER A 126 -29.91 4.44 17.96
CA SER A 126 -31.25 3.87 17.87
C SER A 126 -31.76 4.02 16.44
N ILE A 127 -32.04 2.90 15.78
CA ILE A 127 -32.47 2.84 14.37
C ILE A 127 -33.89 2.28 14.32
N LEU A 128 -34.73 2.88 13.50
CA LEU A 128 -36.06 2.36 13.21
C LEU A 128 -35.97 1.32 12.10
N LYS A 129 -36.43 0.10 12.38
CA LYS A 129 -36.67 -0.95 11.39
C LYS A 129 -38.13 -0.92 10.97
N LEU A 130 -38.37 -0.82 9.67
CA LEU A 130 -39.69 -0.92 9.05
C LEU A 130 -39.77 -2.22 8.25
N PHE A 131 -40.64 -3.14 8.66
CA PHE A 131 -40.84 -4.44 8.02
C PHE A 131 -42.04 -4.33 7.08
N TYR A 132 -41.80 -4.56 5.78
CA TYR A 132 -42.87 -4.60 4.80
C TYR A 132 -43.61 -5.94 4.86
N GLU A 133 -44.92 -5.90 5.05
CA GLU A 133 -45.79 -7.09 5.11
C GLU A 133 -46.93 -6.95 4.08
N PRO A 134 -46.80 -7.56 2.89
CA PRO A 134 -47.84 -7.49 1.87
C PRO A 134 -49.07 -8.29 2.29
N GLY A 135 -50.25 -7.68 2.22
CA GLY A 135 -51.53 -8.40 2.33
C GLY A 135 -52.43 -8.03 3.52
N ASN A 136 -52.15 -6.96 4.26
CA ASN A 136 -53.09 -6.48 5.28
C ASN A 136 -54.12 -5.48 4.69
N PRO A 137 -55.41 -5.84 4.60
CA PRO A 137 -56.42 -5.02 3.96
C PRO A 137 -56.97 -3.88 4.84
N THR A 138 -56.54 -3.76 6.10
CA THR A 138 -57.12 -2.78 7.07
C THR A 138 -56.12 -2.05 7.96
N SER A 139 -54.82 -2.37 7.91
CA SER A 139 -53.78 -1.64 8.66
C SER A 139 -52.59 -1.24 7.79
N GLN A 140 -51.81 -0.29 8.30
CA GLN A 140 -50.60 0.27 7.70
C GLN A 140 -49.69 -0.83 7.11
N PRO A 141 -49.10 -0.66 5.91
CA PRO A 141 -48.36 -1.72 5.19
C PRO A 141 -47.00 -2.07 5.80
N PHE A 142 -46.65 -1.48 6.94
CA PHE A 142 -45.37 -1.64 7.61
C PHE A 142 -45.58 -1.90 9.10
N ASN A 143 -44.91 -2.93 9.61
CA ASN A 143 -44.64 -3.09 11.04
C ASN A 143 -43.33 -2.35 11.39
N ASN A 144 -43.19 -1.90 12.64
CA ASN A 144 -42.00 -1.18 13.06
C ASN A 144 -41.41 -1.70 14.37
N ALA A 145 -40.08 -1.58 14.49
CA ALA A 145 -39.36 -1.85 15.73
C ALA A 145 -38.15 -0.92 15.84
N PHE A 146 -37.78 -0.55 17.05
CA PHE A 146 -36.49 0.11 17.29
C PHE A 146 -35.43 -0.93 17.59
N ASP A 147 -34.24 -0.72 17.03
CA ASP A 147 -33.06 -1.52 17.30
C ASP A 147 -31.87 -0.64 17.68
N GLN A 148 -30.97 -1.18 18.49
CA GLN A 148 -29.76 -0.49 18.92
C GLN A 148 -28.55 -1.06 18.19
N VAL A 149 -27.92 -0.25 17.34
CA VAL A 149 -26.73 -0.65 16.60
C VAL A 149 -25.49 -0.02 17.22
N GLN A 150 -24.44 -0.82 17.38
CA GLN A 150 -23.13 -0.34 17.84
C GLN A 150 -22.26 -0.06 16.61
N VAL A 151 -21.77 1.17 16.51
CA VAL A 151 -20.87 1.59 15.42
C VAL A 151 -19.54 2.04 16.02
N GLU A 152 -18.45 1.60 15.41
CA GLU A 152 -17.10 1.99 15.82
C GLU A 152 -16.87 3.49 15.57
N ARG A 153 -16.46 4.18 16.64
CA ARG A 153 -16.04 5.58 16.68
C ARG A 153 -14.54 5.66 16.95
N HIS A 154 -13.82 6.41 16.13
CA HIS A 154 -12.40 6.66 16.35
C HIS A 154 -12.25 7.86 17.31
N ASP A 155 -11.59 7.64 18.45
CA ASP A 155 -11.34 8.67 19.46
C ASP A 155 -10.02 9.41 19.19
N GLN A 156 -9.03 8.70 18.64
CA GLN A 156 -7.68 9.20 18.37
C GLN A 156 -7.14 8.58 17.09
N CYS A 157 -6.35 9.35 16.35
CA CYS A 157 -5.75 8.94 15.08
C CYS A 157 -4.24 9.12 15.12
N ALA A 158 -3.54 8.28 14.37
CA ALA A 158 -2.10 8.39 14.17
C ALA A 158 -1.70 7.93 12.77
N CYS A 159 -0.64 8.53 12.24
CA CYS A 159 0.06 8.02 11.08
C CYS A 159 0.82 6.74 11.48
N VAL A 160 0.39 5.59 10.98
CA VAL A 160 0.99 4.27 11.25
C VAL A 160 1.49 3.65 9.95
N CYS A 161 2.45 2.74 10.04
CA CYS A 161 3.01 2.10 8.86
C CYS A 161 1.97 1.21 8.16
N LYS A 162 1.79 1.40 6.84
CA LYS A 162 0.80 0.65 6.03
C LYS A 162 0.96 -0.85 6.14
N ASN A 163 2.19 -1.33 6.02
CA ASN A 163 2.48 -2.76 5.86
C ASN A 163 2.61 -3.51 7.20
N LYS A 164 2.31 -2.89 8.33
CA LYS A 164 2.49 -3.51 9.67
C LYS A 164 1.73 -4.83 9.80
N HIS A 165 0.52 -4.90 9.25
CA HIS A 165 -0.34 -6.08 9.30
C HIS A 165 0.10 -7.22 8.37
N LEU A 166 0.95 -6.94 7.38
CA LEU A 166 1.50 -7.94 6.46
C LEU A 166 2.73 -8.66 7.04
N CYS A 167 3.20 -8.22 8.21
CA CYS A 167 4.40 -8.76 8.83
C CYS A 167 4.12 -10.06 9.59
N ASP A 168 4.79 -11.17 9.23
CA ASP A 168 4.76 -12.38 10.05
C ASP A 168 5.61 -12.19 11.32
N LEU A 169 4.93 -11.81 12.41
CA LEU A 169 5.56 -11.55 13.70
C LEU A 169 6.16 -12.80 14.37
N ARG A 170 5.98 -14.01 13.80
CA ARG A 170 6.64 -15.22 14.26
C ARG A 170 8.12 -15.23 13.86
N THR A 171 8.42 -14.86 12.62
CA THR A 171 9.77 -14.85 12.04
C THR A 171 10.41 -13.48 12.02
N HIS A 172 9.61 -12.41 12.02
CA HIS A 172 10.06 -11.02 11.96
C HIS A 172 9.68 -10.26 13.22
N PHE A 173 10.35 -9.13 13.43
CA PHE A 173 9.83 -8.04 14.23
C PHE A 173 9.59 -6.86 13.28
N PHE A 174 8.52 -6.12 13.52
CA PHE A 174 8.21 -4.94 12.74
C PHE A 174 8.96 -3.74 13.32
N ASP A 175 9.75 -3.04 12.52
CA ASP A 175 10.39 -1.79 12.92
C ASP A 175 9.48 -0.61 12.58
N ASP A 176 8.84 -0.05 13.61
CA ASP A 176 7.94 1.11 13.47
C ASP A 176 8.63 2.40 13.00
N ASN A 177 9.98 2.45 12.96
CA ASN A 177 10.74 3.61 12.46
C ASN A 177 10.96 3.54 10.94
N THR A 178 11.28 2.35 10.42
CA THR A 178 11.54 2.15 8.99
C THR A 178 10.30 1.66 8.24
N CYS A 179 9.26 1.24 8.96
CA CYS A 179 8.08 0.58 8.42
C CYS A 179 8.40 -0.73 7.69
N GLU A 180 9.44 -1.45 8.13
CA GLU A 180 9.91 -2.69 7.52
C GLU A 180 9.78 -3.89 8.46
N CYS A 181 9.55 -5.06 7.87
CA CYS A 181 9.68 -6.33 8.55
C CYS A 181 11.14 -6.75 8.62
N VAL A 182 11.69 -6.81 9.82
CA VAL A 182 13.06 -7.21 10.04
C VAL A 182 13.10 -8.62 10.60
N CYS A 183 13.91 -9.48 10.00
CA CYS A 183 14.13 -10.83 10.51
C CYS A 183 14.54 -10.81 11.99
N ARG A 184 13.82 -11.57 12.83
CA ARG A 184 14.25 -11.82 14.21
C ARG A 184 15.57 -12.56 14.18
N ARG A 185 16.50 -12.18 15.04
CA ARG A 185 17.70 -12.99 15.29
C ARG A 185 17.25 -14.38 15.74
N ARG A 186 17.54 -15.42 14.97
CA ARG A 186 17.31 -16.80 15.40
C ARG A 186 18.18 -17.05 16.64
N ARG A 187 17.58 -17.54 17.73
CA ARG A 187 18.35 -18.23 18.78
C ARG A 187 18.89 -19.51 18.13
N GLY A 188 20.21 -19.64 17.99
CA GLY A 188 20.85 -20.82 17.36
C GLY A 188 21.85 -20.52 16.24
N CYS A 189 22.73 -19.53 16.41
CA CYS A 189 23.99 -19.50 15.67
C CYS A 189 24.92 -20.62 16.23
N ALA A 190 24.81 -21.86 15.74
CA ALA A 190 25.79 -22.98 15.78
C ALA A 190 25.14 -24.22 15.11
N PHE A 191 25.76 -25.05 14.26
CA PHE A 191 27.15 -25.51 14.13
C PHE A 191 27.56 -25.59 12.65
N GLY A 192 28.74 -25.07 12.29
CA GLY A 192 29.40 -25.42 11.03
C GLY A 192 30.26 -24.35 10.33
N ALA A 193 30.26 -23.10 10.78
CA ALA A 193 31.16 -22.08 10.23
C ALA A 193 31.51 -21.03 11.28
N VAL A 194 32.81 -20.78 11.43
CA VAL A 194 33.37 -19.67 12.20
C VAL A 194 33.02 -18.37 11.47
N SER A 195 32.17 -17.53 12.06
CA SER A 195 32.17 -16.08 11.88
C SER A 195 31.29 -15.44 12.95
N ASP A 196 31.93 -14.65 13.81
CA ASP A 196 31.42 -14.07 15.06
C ASP A 196 30.45 -12.87 14.88
N ASP A 197 29.65 -12.84 13.82
CA ASP A 197 28.67 -11.76 13.68
C ASP A 197 27.34 -12.28 13.13
N CYS A 198 26.35 -12.47 14.01
CA CYS A 198 24.96 -12.82 13.65
C CYS A 198 24.24 -11.59 13.05
N ASN A 199 24.89 -10.93 12.09
CA ASN A 199 24.47 -9.69 11.46
C ASN A 199 23.94 -9.97 10.06
N ARG A 200 22.77 -10.63 9.96
CA ARG A 200 22.08 -10.94 8.69
C ARG A 200 22.96 -11.61 7.60
N GLN A 201 24.14 -12.11 7.95
CA GLN A 201 25.14 -12.58 7.00
C GLN A 201 25.01 -14.09 6.83
N CYS A 202 24.53 -14.46 5.65
CA CYS A 202 24.60 -15.82 5.18
C CYS A 202 26.05 -16.17 4.79
N SER A 203 26.41 -17.44 4.84
CA SER A 203 27.72 -17.92 4.37
C SER A 203 27.96 -17.54 2.90
N SER A 204 29.22 -17.49 2.47
CA SER A 204 29.61 -17.17 1.10
C SER A 204 28.82 -17.99 0.07
N GLY A 205 28.23 -17.31 -0.92
CA GLY A 205 27.39 -17.95 -1.95
C GLY A 205 25.91 -18.09 -1.57
N TRP A 206 25.49 -17.65 -0.38
CA TRP A 206 24.10 -17.62 0.05
C TRP A 206 23.62 -16.17 0.23
N LYS A 207 22.37 -15.91 -0.16
CA LYS A 207 21.66 -14.64 0.06
C LYS A 207 20.52 -14.83 1.05
N LEU A 208 20.33 -13.85 1.93
CA LEU A 208 19.19 -13.82 2.83
C LEU A 208 17.94 -13.47 2.02
N ASP A 209 16.98 -14.39 1.99
CA ASP A 209 15.61 -14.10 1.61
C ASP A 209 14.94 -13.36 2.78
N VAL A 210 14.67 -12.07 2.58
CA VAL A 210 14.11 -11.17 3.61
C VAL A 210 12.66 -11.51 3.96
N ASP A 211 11.92 -12.18 3.07
CA ASP A 211 10.53 -12.54 3.28
C ASP A 211 10.40 -13.82 4.10
N SER A 212 11.29 -14.80 3.86
CA SER A 212 11.29 -16.07 4.59
C SER A 212 12.29 -16.13 5.76
N CYS A 213 13.16 -15.14 5.90
CA CYS A 213 14.28 -15.13 6.84
C CYS A 213 15.12 -16.40 6.78
N GLN A 214 15.42 -16.84 5.55
CA GLN A 214 16.24 -18.02 5.27
C GLN A 214 17.33 -17.67 4.27
N CYS A 215 18.52 -18.23 4.47
CA CYS A 215 19.58 -18.16 3.48
C CYS A 215 19.23 -19.11 2.33
N ARG A 216 19.21 -18.58 1.10
CA ARG A 216 19.05 -19.35 -0.14
C ARG A 216 20.31 -19.22 -1.00
N LEU A 217 20.64 -20.24 -1.78
CA LEU A 217 21.79 -20.22 -2.68
C LEU A 217 21.63 -19.08 -3.70
N ASP A 218 22.67 -18.26 -3.87
CA ASP A 218 22.71 -17.27 -4.93
C ASP A 218 22.99 -17.99 -6.25
N GLY A 219 22.01 -18.08 -7.15
CA GLY A 219 22.14 -18.79 -8.44
C GLY A 219 23.28 -18.29 -9.34
N ARG A 220 23.89 -17.14 -9.00
CA ARG A 220 25.09 -16.59 -9.65
C ARG A 220 26.40 -17.25 -9.22
N ALA A 221 26.42 -17.98 -8.10
CA ALA A 221 27.62 -18.65 -7.58
C ALA A 221 27.93 -19.98 -8.29
N LEU A 222 27.02 -20.51 -9.10
CA LEU A 222 27.17 -21.81 -9.78
C LEU A 222 28.09 -21.78 -11.02
N PHE A 223 28.51 -20.61 -11.49
CA PHE A 223 29.37 -20.46 -12.68
C PHE A 223 30.83 -20.08 -12.37
N GLY A 224 31.21 -20.01 -11.09
CA GLY A 224 32.54 -19.55 -10.67
C GLY A 224 33.65 -20.60 -10.57
N SER A 225 33.39 -21.87 -10.89
CA SER A 225 34.37 -22.96 -10.66
C SER A 225 34.72 -23.83 -11.88
N LEU A 226 34.22 -23.50 -13.07
CA LEU A 226 34.70 -24.09 -14.33
C LEU A 226 35.70 -23.15 -15.01
N GLY A 227 36.89 -23.05 -14.42
CA GLY A 227 37.95 -22.19 -14.93
C GLY A 227 39.29 -22.46 -14.26
N ARG A 228 39.82 -23.68 -14.43
CA ARG A 228 41.27 -23.99 -14.48
C ARG A 228 41.47 -25.50 -14.61
N ARG A 229 41.75 -25.96 -15.83
CA ARG A 229 42.87 -26.84 -16.17
C ARG A 229 43.16 -26.66 -17.65
#